data_AF-A0A510PQH8-F1
#
_entry.id   AF-A0A510PQH8-F1
#
_cell.length_a   1.000
_cell.length_b   1.000
_cell.length_c   1.000
_cell.angle_alpha   90.00
_cell.angle_beta   90.00
_cell.angle_gamma   90.00
#
_symmetry.space_group_name_H-M   'P 1'
#
loop_
_entity.id
_entity.type
_entity.pdbx_description
1 polymer ?
#
loop_
_entity_poly.entity_id
_entity_poly.type
_entity_poly.pdbx_seq_one_letter_code
_entity_poly.pdbx_strand_id
1 'polypeptide(L)'
;MIASLKPDGHMATIMPHGVLFRGGKEKLIREILIEDDLIEAIISLPPELFYGTGIPACVLVVNKNKPDELRDKILFINADREYAEGKNQNKLRPEDIEKIDYVFTHKREYPKYSRLVDKSEIVEKHDFNLNIRRYVDNTPDPEPEDVKAHLMGGIPQAEIAAQQDTFAKFGINTNTLFRPLRPGYASFCPEIATKAAIKENLEANPDLQARISDHYTTLKNWWREARDDFAKLEGNNIMPQVRQQLLSSLKQQLIPLGVLDEFKSAGVFVNWWQQIRYDLKTIINSGWHHTLIPDQYLLAAFFQAEEAAIEELESKISAVQGELSEAVESAQEVANYEPEEEETVSAASIKKWLKELIDDLKQSQGDSAARERQSYQQEYNVITDIDNQIKLLKNTVKEQQSQLELKLRLKRVGDEEFKAETIELLEQVQNQLMGLNASKKEEKAKINALNKDKKALEIKSHIPHFMIKLP
;
A
#
# COMPACT_ATOMS: atom_id res chain seq x y z
N MET A 1 -34.56 -20.86 5.36
CA MET A 1 -33.17 -20.86 5.88
C MET A 1 -33.10 -21.53 7.25
N ILE A 2 -33.68 -20.97 8.31
CA ILE A 2 -33.64 -21.55 9.67
C ILE A 2 -34.21 -22.98 9.72
N ALA A 3 -35.32 -23.25 9.03
CA ALA A 3 -35.92 -24.58 8.94
C ALA A 3 -34.99 -25.64 8.31
N SER A 4 -34.04 -25.23 7.47
CA SER A 4 -33.08 -26.12 6.80
C SER A 4 -31.86 -26.44 7.65
N LEU A 5 -31.68 -25.77 8.80
CA LEU A 5 -30.58 -26.04 9.71
C LEU A 5 -30.82 -27.34 10.48
N LYS A 6 -29.75 -28.11 10.67
CA LYS A 6 -29.68 -29.20 11.65
C LYS A 6 -30.05 -28.71 13.06
N PRO A 7 -30.43 -29.60 13.99
CA PRO A 7 -30.73 -29.20 15.38
C PRO A 7 -29.57 -28.48 16.10
N ASP A 8 -28.32 -28.77 15.74
CA ASP A 8 -27.09 -28.13 16.23
C ASP A 8 -26.53 -27.09 15.24
N GLY A 9 -27.32 -26.71 14.24
CA GLY A 9 -26.91 -25.84 13.16
C GLY A 9 -26.83 -24.37 13.55
N HIS A 10 -25.88 -23.69 12.92
CA HIS A 10 -25.69 -22.24 13.01
C HIS A 10 -25.96 -21.60 11.64
N MET A 11 -26.44 -20.36 11.64
CA MET A 11 -26.65 -19.56 10.43
C MET A 11 -26.19 -18.13 10.68
N ALA A 12 -25.40 -17.60 9.77
CA ALA A 12 -25.15 -16.16 9.67
C ALA A 12 -25.68 -15.69 8.31
N THR A 13 -26.54 -14.67 8.32
CA THR A 13 -27.11 -14.10 7.09
C THR A 13 -27.08 -12.59 7.14
N ILE A 14 -26.77 -11.97 6.00
CA ILE A 14 -26.83 -10.52 5.83
C ILE A 14 -28.28 -10.12 5.61
N MET A 15 -28.75 -9.12 6.33
CA MET A 15 -30.11 -8.60 6.26
C MET A 15 -30.10 -7.07 6.30
N PRO A 16 -31.07 -6.39 5.66
CA PRO A 16 -31.28 -4.96 5.92
C PRO A 16 -31.80 -4.77 7.35
N HIS A 17 -31.48 -3.64 7.98
CA HIS A 17 -31.93 -3.36 9.36
C HIS A 17 -33.46 -3.41 9.56
N GLY A 18 -34.25 -3.26 8.49
CA GLY A 18 -35.72 -3.30 8.57
C GLY A 18 -36.28 -4.54 9.27
N VAL A 19 -35.66 -5.72 9.09
CA VAL A 19 -36.12 -6.98 9.71
C VAL A 19 -36.10 -6.92 11.24
N LEU A 20 -35.26 -6.03 11.81
CA LEU A 20 -35.06 -5.88 13.25
C LEU A 20 -36.20 -5.11 13.94
N PHE A 21 -36.94 -4.27 13.22
CA PHE A 21 -37.87 -3.34 13.86
C PHE A 21 -39.20 -3.11 13.13
N ARG A 22 -39.34 -3.56 11.87
CA ARG A 22 -40.61 -3.40 11.15
C ARG A 22 -41.74 -4.19 11.85
N GLY A 23 -42.94 -3.62 11.73
CA GLY A 23 -44.18 -4.15 12.32
C GLY A 23 -44.84 -5.26 11.48
N GLY A 24 -46.12 -5.55 11.77
CA GLY A 24 -46.91 -6.49 10.99
C GLY A 24 -46.37 -7.93 11.04
N LYS A 25 -46.37 -8.62 9.90
CA LYS A 25 -45.91 -10.02 9.83
C LYS A 25 -44.42 -10.19 10.18
N GLU A 26 -43.59 -9.20 9.90
CA GLU A 26 -42.16 -9.23 10.26
C GLU A 26 -41.98 -9.20 11.79
N LYS A 27 -42.84 -8.47 12.52
CA LYS A 27 -42.84 -8.49 14.00
C LYS A 27 -43.21 -9.88 14.53
N LEU A 28 -44.29 -10.49 14.03
CA LEU A 28 -44.72 -11.83 14.45
C LEU A 28 -43.61 -12.89 14.26
N ILE A 29 -42.89 -12.83 13.12
CA ILE A 29 -41.76 -13.74 12.88
C ILE A 29 -40.66 -13.49 13.92
N ARG A 30 -40.32 -12.22 14.18
CA ARG A 30 -39.28 -11.84 15.13
C ARG A 30 -39.63 -12.25 16.56
N GLU A 31 -40.89 -12.09 16.98
CA GLU A 31 -41.41 -12.60 18.25
C GLU A 31 -41.13 -14.08 18.40
N ILE A 32 -41.52 -14.90 17.42
CA ILE A 32 -41.26 -16.36 17.43
C ILE A 32 -39.76 -16.66 17.53
N LEU A 33 -38.92 -15.98 16.75
CA LEU A 33 -37.47 -16.21 16.79
C LEU A 33 -36.80 -15.85 18.13
N ILE A 34 -37.33 -14.84 18.82
CA ILE A 34 -36.86 -14.42 20.14
C ILE A 34 -37.36 -15.39 21.21
N GLU A 35 -38.64 -15.78 21.16
CA GLU A 35 -39.23 -16.70 22.14
C GLU A 35 -38.64 -18.11 22.06
N ASP A 36 -38.36 -18.59 20.85
CA ASP A 36 -37.67 -19.86 20.60
C ASP A 36 -36.15 -19.79 20.90
N ASP A 37 -35.65 -18.64 21.39
CA ASP A 37 -34.25 -18.40 21.75
C ASP A 37 -33.26 -18.73 20.60
N LEU A 38 -33.64 -18.41 19.36
CA LEU A 38 -32.86 -18.80 18.18
C LEU A 38 -31.80 -17.78 17.80
N ILE A 39 -32.02 -16.50 18.11
CA ILE A 39 -31.10 -15.43 17.76
C ILE A 39 -29.96 -15.43 18.78
N GLU A 40 -28.73 -15.55 18.30
CA GLU A 40 -27.52 -15.49 19.13
C GLU A 40 -26.94 -14.08 19.14
N ALA A 41 -26.84 -13.45 17.95
CA ALA A 41 -26.26 -12.13 17.83
C ALA A 41 -26.83 -11.33 16.66
N ILE A 42 -26.76 -10.00 16.81
CA ILE A 42 -27.05 -9.02 15.77
C ILE A 42 -25.85 -8.09 15.66
N ILE A 43 -25.21 -8.10 14.50
CA ILE A 43 -24.01 -7.32 14.22
C ILE A 43 -24.38 -6.27 13.18
N SER A 44 -24.45 -5.01 13.55
CA SER A 44 -24.66 -3.92 12.60
C SER A 44 -23.36 -3.63 11.86
N LEU A 45 -23.44 -3.52 10.54
CA LEU A 45 -22.30 -3.26 9.66
C LEU A 45 -22.31 -1.81 9.15
N PRO A 46 -21.15 -1.29 8.74
CA PRO A 46 -21.04 0.01 8.10
C PRO A 46 -21.96 0.22 6.90
N PRO A 47 -22.34 1.49 6.62
CA PRO A 47 -23.02 1.85 5.38
C PRO A 47 -22.08 1.68 4.18
N GLU A 48 -22.66 1.66 2.97
CA GLU A 48 -21.91 1.65 1.69
C GLU A 48 -20.91 0.49 1.51
N LEU A 49 -21.12 -0.64 2.18
CA LEU A 49 -20.30 -1.84 1.97
C LEU A 49 -20.66 -2.62 0.70
N PHE A 50 -21.91 -2.52 0.24
CA PHE A 50 -22.44 -3.34 -0.85
C PHE A 50 -22.54 -2.54 -2.15
N TYR A 51 -22.40 -3.22 -3.29
CA TYR A 51 -22.64 -2.59 -4.59
C TYR A 51 -24.13 -2.29 -4.77
N GLY A 52 -24.45 -1.11 -5.28
CA GLY A 52 -25.82 -0.74 -5.65
C GLY A 52 -26.70 -0.20 -4.52
N THR A 53 -26.22 -0.11 -3.28
CA THR A 53 -26.95 0.57 -2.19
C THR A 53 -26.00 1.07 -1.09
N GLY A 54 -26.28 2.27 -0.58
CA GLY A 54 -25.59 2.83 0.59
C GLY A 54 -26.21 2.43 1.93
N ILE A 55 -27.33 1.68 1.91
CA ILE A 55 -28.06 1.32 3.12
C ILE A 55 -27.21 0.36 3.98
N PRO A 56 -27.05 0.63 5.29
CA PRO A 56 -26.35 -0.29 6.18
C PRO A 56 -27.11 -1.60 6.34
N ALA A 57 -26.35 -2.69 6.49
CA ALA A 57 -26.88 -4.02 6.73
C ALA A 57 -26.49 -4.51 8.12
N CYS A 58 -27.12 -5.60 8.56
CA CYS A 58 -26.67 -6.35 9.72
C CYS A 58 -26.40 -7.81 9.36
N VAL A 59 -25.53 -8.45 10.14
CA VAL A 59 -25.44 -9.92 10.20
C VAL A 59 -26.37 -10.38 11.30
N LEU A 60 -27.36 -11.19 10.93
CA LEU A 60 -28.21 -11.92 11.86
C LEU A 60 -27.61 -13.31 12.07
N VAL A 61 -27.19 -13.59 13.30
CA VAL A 61 -26.63 -14.87 13.71
C VAL A 61 -27.68 -15.66 14.48
N VAL A 62 -27.97 -16.86 13.99
CA VAL A 62 -28.90 -17.82 14.58
C VAL A 62 -28.15 -19.07 14.99
N ASN A 63 -28.46 -19.58 16.17
CA ASN A 63 -27.88 -20.79 16.73
C ASN A 63 -28.98 -21.60 17.42
N LYS A 64 -29.23 -22.81 16.93
CA LYS A 64 -30.24 -23.71 17.51
C LYS A 64 -29.77 -24.43 18.78
N ASN A 65 -28.47 -24.39 19.06
CA ASN A 65 -27.84 -25.06 20.20
C ASN A 65 -26.99 -24.06 21.01
N LYS A 66 -27.63 -22.98 21.46
CA LYS A 66 -26.99 -21.99 22.33
C LYS A 66 -26.54 -22.65 23.65
N PRO A 67 -25.32 -22.37 24.11
CA PRO A 67 -24.86 -22.77 25.44
C PRO A 67 -25.77 -22.23 26.54
N ASP A 68 -25.88 -22.95 27.65
CA ASP A 68 -26.74 -22.60 28.77
C ASP A 68 -26.46 -21.18 29.31
N GLU A 69 -25.21 -20.75 29.32
CA GLU A 69 -24.78 -19.42 29.78
C GLU A 69 -25.33 -18.26 28.92
N LEU A 70 -25.67 -18.56 27.66
CA LEU A 70 -26.18 -17.62 26.66
C LEU A 70 -27.68 -17.77 26.38
N ARG A 71 -28.36 -18.67 27.11
CA ARG A 71 -29.81 -18.84 27.01
C ARG A 71 -30.54 -17.56 27.35
N ASP A 72 -31.60 -17.30 26.59
CA ASP A 72 -32.44 -16.10 26.69
C ASP A 72 -31.66 -14.78 26.60
N LYS A 73 -30.50 -14.77 25.92
CA LYS A 73 -29.70 -13.56 25.70
C LYS A 73 -29.34 -13.37 24.24
N ILE A 74 -29.32 -12.12 23.78
CA ILE A 74 -28.90 -11.74 22.43
C ILE A 74 -27.73 -10.77 22.53
N LEU A 75 -26.63 -11.08 21.83
CA LEU A 75 -25.48 -10.19 21.73
C LEU A 75 -25.71 -9.14 20.63
N PHE A 76 -25.63 -7.86 20.99
CA PHE A 76 -25.65 -6.76 20.03
C PHE A 76 -24.23 -6.23 19.84
N ILE A 77 -23.78 -6.10 18.59
CA ILE A 77 -22.49 -5.49 18.22
C ILE A 77 -22.75 -4.38 17.21
N ASN A 78 -22.50 -3.13 17.58
CA ASN A 78 -22.67 -1.97 16.70
C ASN A 78 -21.33 -1.58 16.06
N ALA A 79 -21.05 -2.16 14.88
CA ALA A 79 -19.85 -1.89 14.10
C ALA A 79 -20.11 -0.94 12.92
N ASP A 80 -21.20 -0.14 12.94
CA ASP A 80 -21.56 0.76 11.82
C ASP A 80 -20.49 1.84 11.49
N ARG A 81 -19.52 2.01 12.39
CA ARG A 81 -18.39 2.96 12.31
C ARG A 81 -17.02 2.31 12.12
N GLU A 82 -16.96 1.00 11.97
CA GLU A 82 -15.72 0.26 11.79
C GLU A 82 -15.44 0.06 10.29
N TYR A 83 -14.87 1.07 9.62
CA TYR A 83 -14.52 0.97 8.20
C TYR A 83 -13.41 1.94 7.79
N ALA A 84 -12.75 1.61 6.68
CA ALA A 84 -12.03 2.57 5.86
C ALA A 84 -12.97 3.16 4.81
N GLU A 85 -13.01 4.48 4.72
CA GLU A 85 -13.73 5.19 3.67
C GLU A 85 -13.06 4.92 2.31
N GLY A 86 -13.87 4.54 1.32
CA GLY A 86 -13.40 4.37 -0.05
C GLY A 86 -14.21 5.22 -1.01
N LYS A 87 -13.69 5.43 -2.22
CA LYS A 87 -14.25 6.40 -3.18
C LYS A 87 -15.75 6.19 -3.49
N ASN A 88 -16.17 4.93 -3.63
CA ASN A 88 -17.57 4.57 -3.95
C ASN A 88 -18.18 3.63 -2.91
N GLN A 89 -17.34 3.04 -2.06
CA GLN A 89 -17.71 1.99 -1.11
C GLN A 89 -16.76 2.00 0.06
N ASN A 90 -17.32 1.82 1.25
CA ASN A 90 -16.56 1.56 2.44
C ASN A 90 -15.99 0.14 2.42
N LYS A 91 -14.90 -0.07 3.16
CA LYS A 91 -14.28 -1.38 3.30
C LYS A 91 -14.05 -1.68 4.78
N LEU A 92 -14.41 -2.88 5.21
CA LEU A 92 -13.96 -3.40 6.49
C LEU A 92 -12.46 -3.64 6.41
N ARG A 93 -11.70 -2.97 7.27
CA ARG A 93 -10.27 -3.22 7.45
C ARG A 93 -10.10 -4.52 8.24
N PRO A 94 -8.93 -5.17 8.16
CA PRO A 94 -8.68 -6.38 8.95
C PRO A 94 -8.86 -6.19 10.46
N GLU A 95 -8.51 -5.03 11.03
CA GLU A 95 -8.80 -4.70 12.43
C GLU A 95 -10.30 -4.70 12.76
N ASP A 96 -11.13 -4.22 11.84
CA ASP A 96 -12.57 -4.11 12.04
C ASP A 96 -13.20 -5.52 12.14
N ILE A 97 -12.78 -6.41 11.23
CA ILE A 97 -13.22 -7.81 11.19
C ILE A 97 -12.73 -8.55 12.45
N GLU A 98 -11.46 -8.40 12.80
CA GLU A 98 -10.87 -9.07 13.97
C GLU A 98 -11.56 -8.62 15.27
N LYS A 99 -11.91 -7.33 15.39
CA LYS A 99 -12.66 -6.82 16.55
C LYS A 99 -14.06 -7.41 16.63
N ILE A 100 -14.80 -7.43 15.51
CA ILE A 100 -16.13 -8.03 15.45
C ILE A 100 -16.07 -9.51 15.83
N ASP A 101 -15.14 -10.26 15.22
CA ASP A 101 -14.95 -11.69 15.48
C ASP A 101 -14.56 -11.97 16.94
N TYR A 102 -13.62 -11.20 17.49
CA TYR A 102 -13.17 -11.36 18.87
C TYR A 102 -14.31 -11.11 19.86
N VAL A 103 -15.07 -10.02 19.66
CA VAL A 103 -16.22 -9.67 20.51
C VAL A 103 -17.33 -10.70 20.40
N PHE A 104 -17.63 -11.17 19.18
CA PHE A 104 -18.61 -12.22 18.96
C PHE A 104 -18.18 -13.56 19.59
N THR A 105 -16.95 -14.01 19.34
CA THR A 105 -16.44 -15.31 19.81
C THR A 105 -16.39 -15.38 21.32
N HIS A 106 -15.95 -14.31 21.98
CA HIS A 106 -15.80 -14.27 23.44
C HIS A 106 -17.00 -13.66 24.18
N LYS A 107 -18.06 -13.28 23.45
CA LYS A 107 -19.29 -12.66 23.99
C LYS A 107 -19.00 -11.48 24.93
N ARG A 108 -18.01 -10.67 24.57
CA ARG A 108 -17.54 -9.54 25.40
C ARG A 108 -18.48 -8.35 25.25
N GLU A 109 -18.61 -7.58 26.32
CA GLU A 109 -19.30 -6.30 26.32
C GLU A 109 -18.29 -5.16 26.32
N TYR A 110 -18.56 -4.14 25.52
CA TYR A 110 -17.72 -2.95 25.39
C TYR A 110 -18.64 -1.72 25.34
N PRO A 111 -18.40 -0.69 26.18
CA PRO A 111 -19.20 0.53 26.17
C PRO A 111 -19.31 1.13 24.76
N LYS A 112 -20.51 1.57 24.39
CA LYS A 112 -20.84 2.12 23.06
C LYS A 112 -20.47 1.19 21.88
N TYR A 113 -20.22 -0.11 22.08
CA TYR A 113 -19.85 -1.04 20.99
C TYR A 113 -20.55 -2.39 21.04
N SER A 114 -20.67 -3.02 22.20
CA SER A 114 -21.35 -4.31 22.33
C SER A 114 -22.00 -4.51 23.69
N ARG A 115 -23.13 -5.21 23.71
CA ARG A 115 -23.89 -5.52 24.91
C ARG A 115 -24.61 -6.85 24.76
N LEU A 116 -24.56 -7.68 25.79
CA LEU A 116 -25.34 -8.90 25.91
C LEU A 116 -26.65 -8.55 26.63
N VAL A 117 -27.78 -8.73 25.95
CA VAL A 117 -29.07 -8.25 26.43
C VAL A 117 -30.00 -9.43 26.70
N ASP A 118 -30.60 -9.46 27.89
CA ASP A 118 -31.59 -10.46 28.26
C ASP A 118 -32.89 -10.31 27.48
N LYS A 119 -33.52 -11.44 27.16
CA LYS A 119 -34.80 -11.53 26.45
C LYS A 119 -35.87 -10.69 27.14
N SER A 120 -35.91 -10.68 28.47
CA SER A 120 -36.87 -9.88 29.25
C SER A 120 -36.77 -8.38 28.93
N GLU A 121 -35.55 -7.82 28.81
CA GLU A 121 -35.38 -6.41 28.42
C GLU A 121 -35.94 -6.14 27.02
N ILE A 122 -35.70 -7.06 26.08
CA ILE A 122 -36.15 -6.94 24.68
C ILE A 122 -37.69 -6.99 24.60
N VAL A 123 -38.30 -7.90 25.35
CA VAL A 123 -39.76 -8.10 25.36
C VAL A 123 -40.46 -6.96 26.10
N GLU A 124 -40.05 -6.69 27.34
CA GLU A 124 -40.78 -5.79 28.24
C GLU A 124 -40.55 -4.31 27.91
N LYS A 125 -39.31 -3.92 27.62
CA LYS A 125 -38.97 -2.50 27.41
C LYS A 125 -39.03 -2.07 25.95
N HIS A 126 -38.89 -3.02 25.03
CA HIS A 126 -38.71 -2.73 23.62
C HIS A 126 -39.70 -3.42 22.69
N ASP A 127 -40.69 -4.17 23.21
CA ASP A 127 -41.77 -4.78 22.42
C ASP A 127 -41.22 -5.57 21.22
N PHE A 128 -40.26 -6.45 21.50
CA PHE A 128 -39.55 -7.28 20.52
C PHE A 128 -38.77 -6.49 19.46
N ASN A 129 -38.49 -5.20 19.67
CA ASN A 129 -37.72 -4.38 18.73
C ASN A 129 -36.22 -4.63 18.89
N LEU A 130 -35.57 -5.13 17.84
CA LEU A 130 -34.14 -5.44 17.81
C LEU A 130 -33.30 -4.32 17.17
N ASN A 131 -33.81 -3.09 17.05
CA ASN A 131 -33.02 -1.97 16.55
C ASN A 131 -31.81 -1.76 17.46
N ILE A 132 -30.61 -1.94 16.90
CA ILE A 132 -29.36 -1.99 17.65
C ILE A 132 -29.10 -0.75 18.49
N ARG A 133 -29.50 0.43 18.03
CA ARG A 133 -29.28 1.71 18.75
C ARG A 133 -30.04 1.80 20.07
N ARG A 134 -31.03 0.95 20.31
CA ARG A 134 -31.72 0.85 21.61
C ARG A 134 -30.85 0.20 22.68
N TYR A 135 -29.89 -0.62 22.26
CA TYR A 135 -29.05 -1.44 23.13
C TYR A 135 -27.61 -0.96 23.17
N VAL A 136 -27.11 -0.48 22.03
CA VAL A 136 -25.74 0.01 21.84
C VAL A 136 -25.76 1.28 20.99
N ASP A 137 -25.72 2.43 21.65
CA ASP A 137 -25.58 3.73 21.00
C ASP A 137 -24.10 4.14 20.96
N ASN A 138 -23.59 4.32 19.75
CA ASN A 138 -22.21 4.73 19.48
C ASN A 138 -22.13 6.12 18.84
N THR A 139 -23.24 6.88 18.89
CA THR A 139 -23.28 8.28 18.47
C THR A 139 -22.23 9.06 19.29
N PRO A 140 -21.35 9.85 18.64
CA PRO A 140 -20.41 10.66 19.39
C PRO A 140 -21.19 11.68 20.18
N ASP A 141 -20.62 12.09 21.30
CA ASP A 141 -21.16 13.22 22.03
C ASP A 141 -21.07 14.47 21.11
N PRO A 142 -22.07 15.36 21.14
CA PRO A 142 -22.08 16.54 20.28
C PRO A 142 -20.81 17.36 20.50
N GLU A 143 -20.27 17.92 19.41
CA GLU A 143 -19.09 18.78 19.51
C GLU A 143 -19.39 19.97 20.46
N PRO A 144 -18.48 20.27 21.39
CA PRO A 144 -18.66 21.39 22.29
C PRO A 144 -18.55 22.71 21.50
N GLU A 145 -19.60 23.52 21.56
CA GLU A 145 -19.64 24.83 20.88
C GLU A 145 -19.34 25.96 21.87
N ASP A 146 -18.28 26.74 21.60
CA ASP A 146 -17.93 27.94 22.39
C ASP A 146 -18.23 29.24 21.62
N VAL A 147 -19.28 29.95 22.05
CA VAL A 147 -19.72 31.20 21.42
C VAL A 147 -18.63 32.29 21.42
N LYS A 148 -17.80 32.38 22.46
CA LYS A 148 -16.74 33.39 22.54
C LYS A 148 -15.57 33.04 21.63
N ALA A 149 -15.24 31.76 21.47
CA ALA A 149 -14.26 31.31 20.49
C ALA A 149 -14.70 31.68 19.07
N HIS A 150 -15.97 31.47 18.71
CA HIS A 150 -16.53 31.85 17.41
C HIS A 150 -16.48 33.36 17.16
N LEU A 151 -16.81 34.17 18.16
CA LEU A 151 -16.88 35.64 18.00
C LEU A 151 -15.52 36.33 18.08
N MET A 152 -14.60 35.84 18.92
CA MET A 152 -13.36 36.54 19.27
C MET A 152 -12.11 35.72 18.93
N GLY A 153 -12.24 34.59 18.23
CA GLY A 153 -11.17 33.64 17.96
C GLY A 153 -10.61 32.96 19.20
N GLY A 154 -9.61 32.10 19.01
CA GLY A 154 -8.95 31.33 20.07
C GLY A 154 -9.54 29.95 20.29
N ILE A 155 -8.79 29.10 20.99
CA ILE A 155 -9.10 27.68 21.23
C ILE A 155 -9.45 27.52 22.70
N PRO A 156 -10.66 27.04 23.06
CA PRO A 156 -11.02 26.80 24.46
C PRO A 156 -10.04 25.82 25.14
N GLN A 157 -9.54 26.18 26.32
CA GLN A 157 -8.62 25.31 27.07
C GLN A 157 -9.27 23.99 27.49
N ALA A 158 -10.60 23.98 27.66
CA ALA A 158 -11.37 22.77 27.95
C ALA A 158 -11.29 21.75 26.79
N GLU A 159 -11.26 22.19 25.53
CA GLU A 159 -11.12 21.30 24.38
C GLU A 159 -9.70 20.72 24.29
N ILE A 160 -8.68 21.52 24.57
CA ILE A 160 -7.29 21.03 24.65
C ILE A 160 -7.17 19.99 25.78
N ALA A 161 -7.76 20.26 26.95
CA ALA A 161 -7.78 19.34 28.07
C ALA A 161 -8.54 18.04 27.77
N ALA A 162 -9.65 18.11 27.01
CA ALA A 162 -10.40 16.93 26.58
C ALA A 162 -9.57 16.01 25.66
N GLN A 163 -8.56 16.54 24.96
CA GLN A 163 -7.65 15.78 24.11
C GLN A 163 -6.33 15.40 24.81
N GLN A 164 -6.17 15.69 26.11
CA GLN A 164 -4.94 15.45 26.85
C GLN A 164 -4.49 13.98 26.78
N ASP A 165 -5.44 13.04 26.89
CA ASP A 165 -5.15 11.60 26.78
C ASP A 165 -4.61 11.23 25.40
N THR A 166 -5.15 11.84 24.33
CA THR A 166 -4.67 11.63 22.96
C THR A 166 -3.22 12.11 22.82
N PHE A 167 -2.91 13.32 23.29
CA PHE A 167 -1.54 13.84 23.25
C PHE A 167 -0.57 13.00 24.11
N ALA A 168 -1.01 12.57 25.30
CA ALA A 168 -0.23 11.76 26.22
C ALA A 168 0.17 10.40 25.63
N LYS A 169 -0.70 9.76 24.82
CA LYS A 169 -0.36 8.52 24.09
C LYS A 169 0.88 8.69 23.23
N PHE A 170 1.02 9.83 22.57
CA PHE A 170 2.17 10.15 21.71
C PHE A 170 3.32 10.85 22.44
N GLY A 171 3.21 11.06 23.75
CA GLY A 171 4.19 11.81 24.54
C GLY A 171 4.23 13.31 24.23
N ILE A 172 3.23 13.84 23.51
CA ILE A 172 3.23 15.24 23.08
C ILE A 172 2.79 16.12 24.25
N ASN A 173 3.60 17.14 24.57
CA ASN A 173 3.21 18.19 25.50
C ASN A 173 2.39 19.26 24.76
N THR A 174 1.16 19.53 25.21
CA THR A 174 0.28 20.51 24.56
C THR A 174 0.86 21.93 24.54
N ASN A 175 1.77 22.27 25.44
CA ASN A 175 2.44 23.58 25.45
C ASN A 175 3.39 23.81 24.28
N THR A 176 3.78 22.76 23.53
CA THR A 176 4.58 22.93 22.31
C THR A 176 3.73 23.40 21.14
N LEU A 177 2.42 23.16 21.19
CA LEU A 177 1.48 23.50 20.12
C LEU A 177 0.65 24.74 20.46
N PHE A 178 0.35 24.92 21.74
CA PHE A 178 -0.56 25.94 22.23
C PHE A 178 0.11 26.85 23.26
N ARG A 179 -0.24 28.13 23.19
CA ARG A 179 0.12 29.13 24.19
C ARG A 179 -1.12 29.85 24.72
N PRO A 180 -1.11 30.35 25.97
CA PRO A 180 -2.20 31.15 26.50
C PRO A 180 -2.48 32.38 25.62
N LEU A 181 -3.75 32.64 25.32
CA LEU A 181 -4.20 33.84 24.59
C LEU A 181 -4.91 34.81 25.53
N ARG A 182 -5.89 34.31 26.29
CA ARG A 182 -6.69 35.05 27.28
C ARG A 182 -7.28 34.06 28.31
N PRO A 183 -7.88 34.49 29.43
CA PRO A 183 -8.40 33.56 30.43
C PRO A 183 -9.38 32.54 29.84
N GLY A 184 -9.05 31.25 29.94
CA GLY A 184 -9.83 30.13 29.39
C GLY A 184 -9.59 29.80 27.91
N TYR A 185 -8.75 30.55 27.21
CA TYR A 185 -8.49 30.34 25.78
C TYR A 185 -6.98 30.34 25.45
N ALA A 186 -6.61 29.46 24.53
CA ALA A 186 -5.29 29.37 23.95
C ALA A 186 -5.27 29.82 22.48
N SER A 187 -4.08 29.91 21.93
CA SER A 187 -3.81 30.07 20.50
C SER A 187 -2.69 29.12 20.11
N PHE A 188 -2.56 28.82 18.83
CA PHE A 188 -1.36 28.14 18.34
C PHE A 188 -0.10 28.96 18.64
N CYS A 189 1.01 28.26 18.89
CA CYS A 189 2.33 28.87 18.98
C CYS A 189 2.69 29.58 17.66
N PRO A 190 3.48 30.67 17.68
CA PRO A 190 3.83 31.46 16.48
C PRO A 190 4.42 30.65 15.31
N GLU A 191 5.10 29.55 15.63
CA GLU A 191 5.71 28.61 14.70
C GLU A 191 4.65 27.86 13.87
N ILE A 192 3.41 27.83 14.35
CA ILE A 192 2.25 27.20 13.70
C ILE A 192 1.32 28.28 13.15
N ALA A 193 1.80 29.01 12.15
CA ALA A 193 1.04 30.08 11.48
C ALA A 193 0.08 29.55 10.41
N THR A 194 0.30 28.33 9.89
CA THR A 194 -0.50 27.72 8.83
C THR A 194 -0.91 26.31 9.19
N LYS A 195 -1.93 25.77 8.50
CA LYS A 195 -2.36 24.37 8.66
C LYS A 195 -1.23 23.38 8.34
N ALA A 196 -0.38 23.67 7.37
CA ALA A 196 0.75 22.82 7.00
C ALA A 196 1.79 22.73 8.12
N ALA A 197 2.06 23.87 8.79
CA ALA A 197 3.01 23.94 9.89
C ALA A 197 2.63 23.05 11.09
N ILE A 198 1.35 22.70 11.27
CA ILE A 198 0.91 21.76 12.31
C ILE A 198 1.61 20.40 12.13
N LYS A 199 1.58 19.87 10.89
CA LYS A 199 2.17 18.57 10.58
C LYS A 199 3.69 18.61 10.74
N GLU A 200 4.33 19.63 10.17
CA GLU A 200 5.79 19.81 10.22
C GLU A 200 6.31 19.90 11.66
N ASN A 201 5.67 20.71 12.51
CA ASN A 201 6.07 20.84 13.91
C ASN A 201 5.81 19.57 14.73
N LEU A 202 4.71 18.85 14.45
CA LEU A 202 4.42 17.58 15.10
C LEU A 202 5.44 16.51 14.71
N GLU A 203 5.73 16.36 13.43
CA GLU A 203 6.71 15.39 12.92
C GLU A 203 8.13 15.72 13.40
N ALA A 204 8.48 17.00 13.57
CA ALA A 204 9.77 17.40 14.13
C ALA A 204 9.86 17.27 15.66
N ASN A 205 8.75 16.98 16.36
CA ASN A 205 8.72 16.95 17.81
C ASN A 205 9.59 15.80 18.39
N PRO A 206 10.57 16.08 19.27
CA PRO A 206 11.45 15.06 19.82
C PRO A 206 10.73 13.95 20.61
N ASP A 207 9.66 14.28 21.34
CA ASP A 207 8.90 13.32 22.14
C ASP A 207 8.12 12.35 21.24
N LEU A 208 7.54 12.85 20.15
CA LEU A 208 6.89 12.01 19.14
C LEU A 208 7.92 11.11 18.45
N GLN A 209 9.07 11.65 18.06
CA GLN A 209 10.15 10.86 17.44
C GLN A 209 10.69 9.79 18.38
N ALA A 210 10.84 10.09 19.67
CA ALA A 210 11.21 9.11 20.69
C ALA A 210 10.15 8.00 20.79
N ARG A 211 8.85 8.35 20.84
CA ARG A 211 7.77 7.37 20.88
C ARG A 211 7.75 6.46 19.65
N ILE A 212 7.99 7.02 18.46
CA ILE A 212 8.10 6.26 17.21
C ILE A 212 9.32 5.32 17.27
N SER A 213 10.47 5.80 17.72
CA SER A 213 11.68 5.00 17.91
C SER A 213 11.47 3.84 18.89
N ASP A 214 10.72 4.05 19.97
CA ASP A 214 10.37 3.00 20.93
C ASP A 214 9.52 1.90 20.29
N HIS A 215 8.56 2.27 19.42
CA HIS A 215 7.78 1.29 18.65
C HIS A 215 8.67 0.49 17.71
N TYR A 216 9.56 1.14 16.96
CA TYR A 216 10.49 0.44 16.07
C TYR A 216 11.44 -0.49 16.85
N THR A 217 11.96 -0.04 17.97
CA THR A 217 12.85 -0.84 18.83
C THR A 217 12.12 -2.05 19.38
N THR A 218 10.88 -1.87 19.86
CA THR A 218 10.02 -2.95 20.35
C THR A 218 9.71 -3.97 19.27
N LEU A 219 9.32 -3.51 18.07
CA LEU A 219 9.07 -4.37 16.91
C LEU A 219 10.32 -5.15 16.50
N LYS A 220 11.49 -4.48 16.46
CA LYS A 220 12.76 -5.12 16.12
C LYS A 220 13.14 -6.19 17.13
N ASN A 221 12.94 -5.93 18.42
CA ASN A 221 13.21 -6.90 19.48
C ASN A 221 12.24 -8.10 19.40
N TRP A 222 10.94 -7.84 19.24
CA TRP A 222 9.95 -8.89 19.01
C TRP A 222 10.31 -9.76 17.79
N TRP A 223 10.70 -9.15 16.67
CA TRP A 223 11.07 -9.88 15.46
C TRP A 223 12.28 -10.80 15.65
N ARG A 224 13.25 -10.43 16.50
CA ARG A 224 14.42 -11.28 16.78
C ARG A 224 14.04 -12.62 17.39
N GLU A 225 12.95 -12.66 18.15
CA GLU A 225 12.40 -13.88 18.75
C GLU A 225 11.42 -14.56 17.78
N ALA A 226 10.49 -13.79 17.22
CA ALA A 226 9.44 -14.28 16.32
C ALA A 226 9.97 -14.94 15.03
N ARG A 227 11.12 -14.50 14.51
CA ARG A 227 11.70 -15.05 13.27
C ARG A 227 12.05 -16.53 13.37
N ASP A 228 12.35 -17.02 14.57
CA ASP A 228 12.73 -18.42 14.78
C ASP A 228 11.51 -19.34 14.63
N ASP A 229 10.32 -18.85 14.98
CA ASP A 229 9.05 -19.53 14.72
C ASP A 229 8.65 -19.45 13.25
N PHE A 230 8.98 -18.35 12.56
CA PHE A 230 8.83 -18.25 11.10
C PHE A 230 9.67 -19.29 10.37
N ALA A 231 10.93 -19.50 10.79
CA ALA A 231 11.84 -20.43 10.13
C ALA A 231 11.32 -21.88 10.12
N LYS A 232 10.51 -22.27 11.12
CA LYS A 232 9.95 -23.62 11.28
C LYS A 232 8.78 -23.94 10.33
N LEU A 233 8.30 -22.97 9.54
CA LEU A 233 7.17 -23.16 8.62
C LEU A 233 7.48 -24.13 7.47
N GLU A 234 8.74 -24.27 7.09
CA GLU A 234 9.16 -25.18 6.02
C GLU A 234 8.75 -26.63 6.33
N GLY A 235 8.05 -27.26 5.38
CA GLY A 235 7.63 -28.68 5.46
C GLY A 235 6.54 -28.98 6.50
N ASN A 236 6.01 -27.99 7.22
CA ASN A 236 5.05 -28.19 8.30
C ASN A 236 3.76 -27.37 8.10
N ASN A 237 2.59 -28.01 8.26
CA ASN A 237 1.29 -27.32 8.17
C ASN A 237 0.90 -26.64 9.51
N ILE A 238 1.81 -25.88 10.10
CA ILE A 238 1.64 -25.21 11.41
C ILE A 238 1.25 -23.73 11.27
N MET A 239 0.93 -23.27 10.05
CA MET A 239 0.61 -21.87 9.76
C MET A 239 -0.44 -21.25 10.71
N PRO A 240 -1.55 -21.93 11.07
CA PRO A 240 -2.53 -21.35 11.99
C PRO A 240 -1.98 -21.12 13.41
N GLN A 241 -1.16 -22.05 13.90
CA GLN A 241 -0.57 -21.99 15.24
C GLN A 241 0.47 -20.87 15.33
N VAL A 242 1.34 -20.79 14.31
CA VAL A 242 2.34 -19.72 14.19
C VAL A 242 1.65 -18.36 14.10
N ARG A 243 0.60 -18.22 13.28
CA ARG A 243 -0.20 -16.99 13.20
C ARG A 243 -0.71 -16.55 14.59
N GLN A 244 -1.30 -17.48 15.34
CA GLN A 244 -1.88 -17.17 16.65
C GLN A 244 -0.82 -16.78 17.68
N GLN A 245 0.30 -17.49 17.72
CA GLN A 245 1.42 -17.19 18.63
C GLN A 245 2.05 -15.83 18.34
N LEU A 246 2.27 -15.52 17.07
CA LEU A 246 2.83 -14.24 16.64
C LEU A 246 1.88 -13.08 16.91
N LEU A 247 0.58 -13.25 16.62
CA LEU A 247 -0.43 -12.24 16.96
C LEU A 247 -0.43 -11.97 18.46
N SER A 248 -0.46 -13.02 19.28
CA SER A 248 -0.48 -12.89 20.74
C SER A 248 0.78 -12.21 21.28
N SER A 249 1.96 -12.64 20.83
CA SER A 249 3.24 -12.07 21.27
C SER A 249 3.41 -10.61 20.82
N LEU A 250 2.99 -10.27 19.58
CA LEU A 250 3.05 -8.89 19.11
C LEU A 250 2.15 -7.97 19.96
N LYS A 251 0.93 -8.41 20.27
CA LYS A 251 0.01 -7.67 21.14
C LYS A 251 0.63 -7.41 22.52
N GLN A 252 1.28 -8.43 23.11
CA GLN A 252 1.95 -8.29 24.42
C GLN A 252 3.07 -7.25 24.41
N GLN A 253 3.72 -7.03 23.27
CA GLN A 253 4.80 -6.05 23.13
C GLN A 253 4.29 -4.64 22.81
N LEU A 254 3.26 -4.52 21.95
CA LEU A 254 2.77 -3.21 21.49
C LEU A 254 1.78 -2.53 22.43
N ILE A 255 0.89 -3.29 23.09
CA ILE A 255 -0.15 -2.72 23.98
C ILE A 255 0.47 -1.91 25.14
N PRO A 256 1.56 -2.36 25.81
CA PRO A 256 2.20 -1.59 26.88
C PRO A 256 2.74 -0.22 26.45
N LEU A 257 2.99 0.00 25.15
CA LEU A 257 3.42 1.30 24.64
C LEU A 257 2.28 2.34 24.65
N GLY A 258 1.03 1.94 24.85
CA GLY A 258 -0.11 2.83 25.09
C GLY A 258 -0.65 3.59 23.88
N VAL A 259 0.01 3.54 22.71
CA VAL A 259 -0.45 4.19 21.47
C VAL A 259 -1.53 3.36 20.78
N LEU A 260 -1.29 2.06 20.66
CA LEU A 260 -2.19 1.10 20.00
C LEU A 260 -2.96 0.31 21.05
N ASP A 261 -4.27 0.19 20.86
CA ASP A 261 -5.10 -0.71 21.64
C ASP A 261 -4.99 -2.16 21.13
N GLU A 262 -5.70 -3.09 21.78
CA GLU A 262 -5.69 -4.51 21.43
C GLU A 262 -6.07 -4.75 19.96
N PHE A 263 -7.10 -4.06 19.48
CA PHE A 263 -7.66 -4.28 18.14
C PHE A 263 -6.80 -3.63 17.07
N LYS A 264 -6.25 -2.44 17.33
CA LYS A 264 -5.29 -1.78 16.43
C LYS A 264 -4.01 -2.61 16.32
N SER A 265 -3.50 -3.15 17.43
CA SER A 265 -2.32 -4.01 17.43
C SER A 265 -2.58 -5.30 16.63
N ALA A 266 -3.76 -5.90 16.79
CA ALA A 266 -4.17 -7.04 15.99
C ALA A 266 -4.31 -6.68 14.50
N GLY A 267 -4.89 -5.52 14.19
CA GLY A 267 -4.99 -4.96 12.85
C GLY A 267 -3.67 -4.87 12.13
N VAL A 268 -2.67 -4.26 12.78
CA VAL A 268 -1.31 -4.16 12.24
C VAL A 268 -0.77 -5.54 11.86
N PHE A 269 -0.91 -6.52 12.76
CA PHE A 269 -0.48 -7.89 12.49
C PHE A 269 -1.23 -8.54 11.33
N VAL A 270 -2.56 -8.48 11.32
CA VAL A 270 -3.36 -9.16 10.30
C VAL A 270 -3.15 -8.52 8.93
N ASN A 271 -3.03 -7.19 8.85
CA ASN A 271 -2.69 -6.48 7.62
C ASN A 271 -1.36 -6.98 7.04
N TRP A 272 -0.32 -7.02 7.87
CA TRP A 272 0.99 -7.54 7.48
C TRP A 272 0.93 -9.03 7.08
N TRP A 273 0.26 -9.86 7.89
CA TRP A 273 0.12 -11.30 7.64
C TRP A 273 -0.59 -11.62 6.32
N GLN A 274 -1.61 -10.84 5.96
CA GLN A 274 -2.33 -11.01 4.70
C GLN A 274 -1.45 -10.67 3.49
N GLN A 275 -0.59 -9.64 3.59
CA GLN A 275 0.33 -9.27 2.52
C GLN A 275 1.32 -10.40 2.21
N ILE A 276 1.86 -11.05 3.23
CA ILE A 276 2.86 -12.13 3.08
C ILE A 276 2.24 -13.54 2.95
N ARG A 277 0.91 -13.68 3.00
CA ARG A 277 0.23 -14.98 3.09
C ARG A 277 0.61 -15.93 1.95
N TYR A 278 0.76 -15.42 0.74
CA TYR A 278 1.11 -16.25 -0.42
C TYR A 278 2.57 -16.69 -0.38
N ASP A 279 3.47 -15.81 0.08
CA ASP A 279 4.88 -16.17 0.28
C ASP A 279 5.00 -17.28 1.33
N LEU A 280 4.23 -17.19 2.42
CA LEU A 280 4.20 -18.25 3.44
C LEU A 280 3.70 -19.59 2.90
N LYS A 281 2.70 -19.58 2.01
CA LYS A 281 2.25 -20.82 1.34
C LYS A 281 3.33 -21.39 0.44
N THR A 282 4.07 -20.54 -0.27
CA THR A 282 5.21 -20.95 -1.10
C THR A 282 6.30 -21.57 -0.24
N ILE A 283 6.64 -20.95 0.90
CA ILE A 283 7.65 -21.48 1.85
C ILE A 283 7.25 -22.85 2.39
N ILE A 284 5.98 -23.06 2.74
CA ILE A 284 5.51 -24.35 3.25
C ILE A 284 5.65 -25.46 2.19
N ASN A 285 5.36 -25.13 0.93
CA ASN A 285 5.35 -26.11 -0.16
C ASN A 285 6.75 -26.38 -0.74
N SER A 286 7.56 -25.34 -0.89
CA SER A 286 8.81 -25.36 -1.66
C SER A 286 10.05 -25.06 -0.81
N GLY A 287 9.89 -24.76 0.48
CA GLY A 287 10.96 -24.34 1.36
C GLY A 287 11.36 -22.87 1.18
N TRP A 288 12.38 -22.47 1.93
CA TRP A 288 12.95 -21.12 1.81
C TRP A 288 13.76 -21.02 0.51
N HIS A 289 13.35 -20.10 -0.36
CA HIS A 289 14.03 -19.85 -1.63
C HIS A 289 14.47 -18.39 -1.76
N HIS A 290 15.63 -18.15 -2.34
CA HIS A 290 16.21 -16.80 -2.47
C HIS A 290 15.37 -15.82 -3.31
N THR A 291 14.46 -16.33 -4.14
CA THR A 291 13.49 -15.51 -4.92
C THR A 291 12.41 -14.87 -4.05
N LEU A 292 12.24 -15.33 -2.80
CA LEU A 292 11.30 -14.75 -1.84
C LEU A 292 11.75 -13.40 -1.29
N ILE A 293 12.98 -12.97 -1.59
CA ILE A 293 13.50 -11.66 -1.21
C ILE A 293 13.30 -10.71 -2.40
N PRO A 294 12.36 -9.75 -2.36
CA PRO A 294 12.20 -8.74 -3.40
C PRO A 294 13.50 -7.97 -3.72
N ASP A 295 13.69 -7.63 -5.01
CA ASP A 295 14.86 -6.86 -5.47
C ASP A 295 15.01 -5.54 -4.71
N GLN A 296 13.90 -4.86 -4.42
CA GLN A 296 13.86 -3.59 -3.69
C GLN A 296 14.56 -3.67 -2.32
N TYR A 297 14.45 -4.79 -1.61
CA TYR A 297 15.15 -4.94 -0.32
C TYR A 297 16.66 -5.07 -0.50
N LEU A 298 17.11 -5.76 -1.56
CA LEU A 298 18.52 -5.89 -1.87
C LEU A 298 19.11 -4.57 -2.37
N LEU A 299 18.37 -3.82 -3.19
CA LEU A 299 18.73 -2.47 -3.62
C LEU A 299 18.91 -1.54 -2.43
N ALA A 300 17.89 -1.44 -1.57
CA ALA A 300 17.91 -0.57 -0.41
C ALA A 300 19.00 -0.95 0.61
N ALA A 301 19.39 -2.22 0.71
CA ALA A 301 20.41 -2.66 1.65
C ALA A 301 21.85 -2.55 1.11
N PHE A 302 22.06 -2.75 -0.19
CA PHE A 302 23.40 -2.98 -0.74
C PHE A 302 23.77 -2.13 -1.95
N PHE A 303 22.81 -1.56 -2.69
CA PHE A 303 23.05 -0.94 -3.99
C PHE A 303 22.44 0.47 -4.12
N GLN A 304 22.28 1.18 -3.00
CA GLN A 304 21.76 2.55 -2.99
C GLN A 304 22.61 3.52 -3.83
N ALA A 305 23.93 3.32 -3.86
CA ALA A 305 24.84 4.18 -4.62
C ALA A 305 24.64 3.99 -6.14
N GLU A 306 24.46 2.75 -6.58
CA GLU A 306 24.16 2.44 -7.98
C GLU A 306 22.77 2.93 -8.40
N GLU A 307 21.77 2.79 -7.54
CA GLU A 307 20.42 3.33 -7.77
C GLU A 307 20.46 4.86 -7.90
N ALA A 308 21.12 5.56 -6.98
CA ALA A 308 21.29 7.01 -7.02
C ALA A 308 22.05 7.48 -8.28
N ALA A 309 23.06 6.73 -8.74
CA ALA A 309 23.80 7.06 -9.95
C ALA A 309 22.92 6.95 -11.22
N ILE A 310 22.03 5.96 -11.27
CA ILE A 310 21.06 5.81 -12.35
C ILE A 310 20.05 6.96 -12.32
N GLU A 311 19.50 7.28 -11.14
CA GLU A 311 18.58 8.42 -10.97
C GLU A 311 19.23 9.75 -11.38
N GLU A 312 20.50 9.98 -11.06
CA GLU A 312 21.24 11.17 -11.48
C GLU A 312 21.37 11.25 -13.01
N LEU A 313 21.66 10.13 -13.68
CA LEU A 313 21.72 10.08 -15.14
C LEU A 313 20.34 10.30 -15.78
N GLU A 314 19.28 9.76 -15.21
CA GLU A 314 17.91 9.97 -15.68
C GLU A 314 17.48 11.43 -15.51
N SER A 315 17.85 12.07 -14.39
CA SER A 315 17.66 13.51 -14.20
C SER A 315 18.43 14.33 -15.23
N LYS A 316 19.68 13.95 -15.56
CA LYS A 316 20.45 14.60 -16.63
C LYS A 316 19.80 14.43 -18.00
N ILE A 317 19.25 13.24 -18.30
CA ILE A 317 18.49 13.02 -19.54
C ILE A 317 17.29 13.95 -19.60
N SER A 318 16.53 14.08 -18.51
CA SER A 318 15.37 14.98 -18.48
C SER A 318 15.77 16.45 -18.67
N ALA A 319 16.91 16.88 -18.13
CA ALA A 319 17.43 18.23 -18.31
C ALA A 319 17.83 18.49 -19.78
N VAL A 320 18.61 17.59 -20.38
CA VAL A 320 19.05 17.70 -21.79
C VAL A 320 17.86 17.57 -22.76
N GLN A 321 16.80 16.84 -22.39
CA GLN A 321 15.54 16.83 -23.15
C GLN A 321 14.83 18.19 -23.12
N GLY A 322 14.92 18.93 -22.02
CA GLY A 322 14.46 20.32 -21.96
C GLY A 322 15.25 21.23 -22.90
N GLU A 323 16.58 21.13 -22.88
CA GLU A 323 17.46 21.85 -23.83
C GLU A 323 17.13 21.51 -25.29
N LEU A 324 16.81 20.25 -25.58
CA LEU A 324 16.36 19.83 -26.92
C LEU A 324 15.07 20.53 -27.32
N SER A 325 14.10 20.64 -26.40
CA SER A 325 12.83 21.33 -26.67
C SER A 325 13.05 22.81 -26.99
N GLU A 326 13.90 23.49 -26.23
CA GLU A 326 14.26 24.90 -26.47
C GLU A 326 14.98 25.06 -27.83
N ALA A 327 15.93 24.18 -28.16
CA ALA A 327 16.62 24.21 -29.44
C ALA A 327 15.67 23.94 -30.64
N VAL A 328 14.68 23.07 -30.46
CA VAL A 328 13.66 22.78 -31.48
C VAL A 328 12.75 23.99 -31.73
N GLU A 329 12.35 24.70 -30.67
CA GLU A 329 11.56 25.93 -30.78
C GLU A 329 12.35 27.05 -31.48
N SER A 330 13.61 27.27 -31.08
CA SER A 330 14.49 28.23 -31.73
C SER A 330 14.70 27.92 -33.21
N ALA A 331 14.95 26.65 -33.54
CA ALA A 331 15.10 26.20 -34.92
C ALA A 331 13.81 26.33 -35.74
N GLN A 332 12.64 26.14 -35.12
CA GLN A 332 11.34 26.33 -35.77
C GLN A 332 11.14 27.79 -36.16
N GLU A 333 11.45 28.73 -35.27
CA GLU A 333 11.37 30.17 -35.56
C GLU A 333 12.32 30.57 -36.69
N VAL A 334 13.58 30.11 -36.62
CA VAL A 334 14.60 30.42 -37.64
C VAL A 334 14.21 29.85 -39.00
N ALA A 335 13.69 28.62 -39.05
CA ALA A 335 13.26 27.96 -40.28
C ALA A 335 11.88 28.42 -40.79
N ASN A 336 11.22 29.31 -40.04
CA ASN A 336 9.87 29.81 -40.29
C ASN A 336 8.89 28.66 -40.61
N TYR A 337 8.99 27.57 -39.84
CA TYR A 337 8.26 26.34 -40.07
C TYR A 337 6.86 26.42 -39.45
N GLU A 338 5.85 26.38 -40.31
CA GLU A 338 4.43 26.32 -39.93
C GLU A 338 3.96 24.86 -39.98
N PRO A 339 3.66 24.23 -38.83
CA PRO A 339 3.14 22.87 -38.80
C PRO A 339 1.71 22.81 -39.38
N GLU A 340 1.36 21.72 -40.06
CA GLU A 340 -0.01 21.49 -40.54
C GLU A 340 -0.99 21.30 -39.36
N GLU A 341 -2.29 21.52 -39.57
CA GLU A 341 -3.32 21.24 -38.56
C GLU A 341 -3.21 19.76 -38.14
N GLU A 342 -2.81 19.53 -36.88
CA GLU A 342 -2.50 18.23 -36.24
C GLU A 342 -1.03 17.74 -36.25
N GLU A 343 -0.07 18.47 -36.84
CA GLU A 343 1.33 18.05 -36.80
C GLU A 343 2.04 18.45 -35.49
N THR A 344 2.54 17.46 -34.74
CA THR A 344 3.37 17.71 -33.57
C THR A 344 4.80 18.03 -33.98
N VAL A 345 5.29 19.22 -33.63
CA VAL A 345 6.68 19.62 -33.86
C VAL A 345 7.62 18.73 -33.02
N SER A 346 8.60 18.12 -33.68
CA SER A 346 9.58 17.25 -33.06
C SER A 346 10.98 17.56 -33.58
N ALA A 347 12.02 17.19 -32.82
CA ALA A 347 13.40 17.29 -33.27
C ALA A 347 13.64 16.60 -34.63
N ALA A 348 12.90 15.51 -34.92
CA ALA A 348 13.01 14.80 -36.18
C ALA A 348 12.38 15.56 -37.36
N SER A 349 11.20 16.16 -37.18
CA SER A 349 10.54 16.94 -38.23
C SER A 349 11.29 18.24 -38.52
N ILE A 350 11.71 18.98 -37.50
CA ILE A 350 12.50 20.21 -37.67
C ILE A 350 13.85 19.95 -38.33
N LYS A 351 14.59 18.90 -37.94
CA LYS A 351 15.84 18.55 -38.63
C LYS A 351 15.64 18.19 -40.09
N LYS A 352 14.53 17.50 -40.42
CA LYS A 352 14.20 17.16 -41.81
C LYS A 352 13.97 18.44 -42.62
N TRP A 353 13.19 19.37 -42.09
CA TRP A 353 12.89 20.66 -42.72
C TRP A 353 14.14 21.53 -42.89
N LEU A 354 14.94 21.70 -41.84
CA LEU A 354 16.23 22.41 -41.90
C LEU A 354 17.15 21.83 -42.99
N LYS A 355 17.17 20.50 -43.13
CA LYS A 355 17.99 19.83 -44.15
C LYS A 355 17.50 20.11 -45.57
N GLU A 356 16.19 20.13 -45.80
CA GLU A 356 15.59 20.52 -47.08
C GLU A 356 15.96 21.98 -47.44
N LEU A 357 15.81 22.91 -46.49
CA LEU A 357 16.22 24.32 -46.68
C LEU A 357 17.72 24.47 -46.98
N ILE A 358 18.58 23.74 -46.27
CA ILE A 358 20.03 23.73 -46.51
C ILE A 358 20.35 23.22 -47.92
N ASP A 359 19.67 22.16 -48.36
CA ASP A 359 19.85 21.53 -49.66
C ASP A 359 19.36 22.42 -50.81
N ASP A 360 18.25 23.14 -50.64
CA ASP A 360 17.72 24.08 -51.64
C ASP A 360 18.62 25.29 -51.83
N LEU A 361 19.16 25.83 -50.73
CA LEU A 361 20.17 26.89 -50.79
C LEU A 361 21.48 26.40 -51.42
N LYS A 362 21.65 25.07 -51.59
CA LYS A 362 22.46 24.38 -52.65
C LYS A 362 23.27 25.26 -53.61
N GLN A 363 22.50 25.80 -54.54
CA GLN A 363 22.94 26.21 -55.86
C GLN A 363 22.94 27.74 -56.02
N SER A 364 22.53 28.46 -54.97
CA SER A 364 22.44 29.92 -54.96
C SER A 364 23.78 30.57 -54.59
N GLN A 365 24.30 31.46 -55.45
CA GLN A 365 25.61 32.12 -55.27
C GLN A 365 25.56 33.52 -54.63
N GLY A 366 24.42 33.92 -54.03
CA GLY A 366 24.29 35.22 -53.36
C GLY A 366 24.76 35.21 -51.90
N ASP A 367 25.37 36.31 -51.44
CA ASP A 367 25.82 36.49 -50.04
C ASP A 367 24.69 36.30 -49.00
N SER A 368 23.44 36.61 -49.36
CA SER A 368 22.27 36.40 -48.51
C SER A 368 21.96 34.91 -48.30
N ALA A 369 21.99 34.12 -49.39
CA ALA A 369 21.73 32.68 -49.36
C ALA A 369 22.81 31.92 -48.56
N ALA A 370 24.05 32.43 -48.58
CA ALA A 370 25.14 31.88 -47.78
C ALA A 370 24.92 32.08 -46.26
N ARG A 371 24.40 33.25 -45.84
CA ARG A 371 24.12 33.55 -44.41
C ARG A 371 22.94 32.75 -43.88
N GLU A 372 21.85 32.64 -44.63
CA GLU A 372 20.67 31.85 -44.25
C GLU A 372 21.02 30.36 -44.11
N ARG A 373 21.77 29.81 -45.08
CA ARG A 373 22.28 28.43 -44.98
C ARG A 373 23.12 28.23 -43.73
N GLN A 374 23.99 29.19 -43.39
CA GLN A 374 24.83 29.08 -42.19
C GLN A 374 23.98 29.05 -40.92
N SER A 375 22.92 29.86 -40.85
CA SER A 375 21.96 29.86 -39.74
C SER A 375 21.26 28.51 -39.59
N TYR A 376 20.73 27.95 -40.68
CA TYR A 376 20.08 26.63 -40.65
C TYR A 376 21.05 25.50 -40.30
N GLN A 377 22.28 25.58 -40.78
CA GLN A 377 23.32 24.60 -40.46
C GLN A 377 23.68 24.63 -38.97
N GLN A 378 23.72 25.82 -38.36
CA GLN A 378 23.97 25.97 -36.93
C GLN A 378 22.88 25.32 -36.09
N GLU A 379 21.61 25.63 -36.36
CA GLU A 379 20.47 25.02 -35.65
C GLU A 379 20.39 23.50 -35.84
N TYR A 380 20.63 23.04 -37.07
CA TYR A 380 20.66 21.60 -37.37
C TYR A 380 21.74 20.86 -36.57
N ASN A 381 22.93 21.48 -36.43
CA ASN A 381 24.03 20.91 -35.68
C ASN A 381 23.73 20.88 -34.17
N VAL A 382 23.16 21.97 -33.61
CA VAL A 382 22.77 22.03 -32.19
C VAL A 382 21.80 20.90 -31.83
N ILE A 383 20.71 20.75 -32.60
CA ILE A 383 19.73 19.68 -32.36
C ILE A 383 20.39 18.30 -32.50
N THR A 384 21.29 18.13 -33.48
CA THR A 384 22.00 16.86 -33.70
C THR A 384 22.93 16.51 -32.54
N ASP A 385 23.64 17.49 -31.99
CA ASP A 385 24.57 17.28 -30.88
C ASP A 385 23.83 16.91 -29.58
N ILE A 386 22.72 17.61 -29.29
CA ILE A 386 21.85 17.31 -28.14
C ILE A 386 21.24 15.90 -28.26
N ASP A 387 20.74 15.51 -29.44
CA ASP A 387 20.23 14.16 -29.69
C ASP A 387 21.28 13.07 -29.47
N ASN A 388 22.52 13.32 -29.93
CA ASN A 388 23.64 12.41 -29.73
C ASN A 388 24.00 12.28 -28.25
N GLN A 389 23.95 13.39 -27.50
CA GLN A 389 24.18 13.39 -26.05
C GLN A 389 23.11 12.61 -25.30
N ILE A 390 21.83 12.80 -25.62
CA ILE A 390 20.71 12.02 -25.05
C ILE A 390 20.90 10.54 -25.36
N LYS A 391 21.27 10.20 -26.59
CA LYS A 391 21.52 8.81 -27.00
C LYS A 391 22.67 8.18 -26.22
N LEU A 392 23.76 8.91 -26.00
CA LEU A 392 24.89 8.46 -25.19
C LEU A 392 24.46 8.21 -23.74
N LEU A 393 23.78 9.18 -23.12
CA LEU A 393 23.29 9.05 -21.74
C LEU A 393 22.34 7.86 -21.57
N LYS A 394 21.39 7.66 -22.51
CA LYS A 394 20.48 6.50 -22.51
C LYS A 394 21.23 5.17 -22.61
N ASN A 395 22.30 5.10 -23.40
CA ASN A 395 23.13 3.90 -23.48
C ASN A 395 23.85 3.65 -22.15
N THR A 396 24.38 4.69 -21.50
CA THR A 396 25.04 4.59 -20.19
C THR A 396 24.06 4.12 -19.11
N VAL A 397 22.84 4.66 -19.06
CA VAL A 397 21.78 4.21 -18.14
C VAL A 397 21.49 2.73 -18.34
N LYS A 398 21.31 2.30 -19.59
CA LYS A 398 21.04 0.90 -19.92
C LYS A 398 22.19 -0.04 -19.48
N GLU A 399 23.43 0.41 -19.62
CA GLU A 399 24.60 -0.34 -19.16
C GLU A 399 24.63 -0.45 -17.64
N GLN A 400 24.42 0.65 -16.91
CA GLN A 400 24.39 0.65 -15.45
C GLN A 400 23.22 -0.19 -14.89
N GLN A 401 22.03 -0.10 -15.49
CA GLN A 401 20.90 -0.96 -15.14
C GLN A 401 21.22 -2.44 -15.34
N SER A 402 21.88 -2.79 -16.45
CA SER A 402 22.29 -4.18 -16.71
C SER A 402 23.34 -4.67 -15.69
N GLN A 403 24.27 -3.80 -15.29
CA GLN A 403 25.25 -4.11 -14.24
C GLN A 403 24.59 -4.27 -12.87
N LEU A 404 23.61 -3.44 -12.55
CA LEU A 404 22.85 -3.52 -11.30
C LEU A 404 22.03 -4.81 -11.22
N GLU A 405 21.34 -5.19 -12.29
CA GLU A 405 20.61 -6.46 -12.38
C GLU A 405 21.53 -7.67 -12.15
N LEU A 406 22.72 -7.64 -12.75
CA LEU A 406 23.74 -8.66 -12.56
C LEU A 406 24.23 -8.71 -11.10
N LYS A 407 24.52 -7.56 -10.49
CA LYS A 407 24.93 -7.46 -9.08
C LYS A 407 23.86 -7.99 -8.14
N LEU A 408 22.59 -7.67 -8.39
CA LEU A 408 21.45 -8.18 -7.64
C LEU A 408 21.37 -9.70 -7.70
N ARG A 409 21.48 -10.28 -8.91
CA ARG A 409 21.45 -11.73 -9.09
C ARG A 409 22.60 -12.43 -8.38
N LEU A 410 23.82 -11.89 -8.51
CA LEU A 410 25.00 -12.39 -7.80
C LEU A 410 24.83 -12.31 -6.27
N LYS A 411 24.22 -11.24 -5.77
CA LYS A 411 23.97 -11.08 -4.33
C LYS A 411 22.91 -12.06 -3.81
N ARG A 412 21.93 -12.39 -4.65
CA ARG A 412 20.81 -13.28 -4.29
C ARG A 412 21.23 -14.75 -4.22
N VAL A 413 21.99 -15.22 -5.21
CA VAL A 413 22.30 -16.65 -5.40
C VAL A 413 23.73 -16.98 -4.92
N GLY A 414 24.61 -15.97 -4.82
CA GLY A 414 26.02 -16.19 -4.53
C GLY A 414 26.82 -16.60 -5.77
N ASP A 415 28.14 -16.41 -5.73
CA ASP A 415 29.03 -16.60 -6.88
C ASP A 415 29.08 -18.08 -7.33
N GLU A 416 29.09 -19.03 -6.39
CA GLU A 416 29.20 -20.46 -6.70
C GLU A 416 27.93 -21.03 -7.36
N GLU A 417 26.76 -20.72 -6.80
CA GLU A 417 25.48 -21.22 -7.32
C GLU A 417 25.09 -20.49 -8.62
N PHE A 418 25.43 -19.20 -8.78
CA PHE A 418 25.29 -18.50 -10.06
C PHE A 418 26.15 -19.12 -11.17
N LYS A 419 27.39 -19.50 -10.85
CA LYS A 419 28.27 -20.21 -11.79
C LYS A 419 27.69 -21.58 -12.15
N ALA A 420 27.18 -22.33 -11.16
CA ALA A 420 26.55 -23.62 -11.38
C ALA A 420 25.33 -23.51 -12.32
N GLU A 421 24.40 -22.59 -12.05
CA GLU A 421 23.24 -22.32 -12.92
C GLU A 421 23.68 -21.92 -14.34
N THR A 422 24.70 -21.07 -14.46
CA THR A 422 25.18 -20.59 -15.76
C THR A 422 25.82 -21.73 -16.56
N ILE A 423 26.53 -22.64 -15.90
CA ILE A 423 27.09 -23.85 -16.51
C ILE A 423 25.97 -24.79 -16.96
N GLU A 424 24.94 -25.01 -16.14
CA GLU A 424 23.81 -25.86 -16.50
C GLU A 424 23.04 -25.30 -17.72
N LEU A 425 22.80 -23.99 -17.76
CA LEU A 425 22.21 -23.31 -18.92
C LEU A 425 23.08 -23.44 -20.17
N LEU A 426 24.40 -23.35 -20.03
CA LEU A 426 25.33 -23.58 -21.13
C LEU A 426 25.24 -25.02 -21.67
N GLU A 427 25.16 -26.02 -20.79
CA GLU A 427 24.95 -27.41 -21.18
C GLU A 427 23.62 -27.61 -21.90
N GLN A 428 22.53 -27.00 -21.41
CA GLN A 428 21.22 -27.05 -22.06
C GLN A 428 21.24 -26.42 -23.46
N VAL A 429 21.85 -25.24 -23.61
CA VAL A 429 22.00 -24.57 -24.91
C VAL A 429 22.86 -25.39 -25.85
N GLN A 430 23.94 -26.00 -25.36
CA GLN A 430 24.78 -26.91 -26.14
C GLN A 430 24.01 -28.16 -26.59
N ASN A 431 23.22 -28.77 -25.70
CA ASN A 431 22.36 -29.92 -26.04
C ASN A 431 21.31 -29.56 -27.09
N GLN A 432 20.68 -28.38 -26.99
CA GLN A 432 19.75 -27.89 -28.02
C GLN A 432 20.43 -27.63 -29.37
N LEU A 433 21.66 -27.10 -29.35
CA LEU A 433 22.44 -26.90 -30.58
C LEU A 433 22.83 -28.24 -31.24
N MET A 434 23.17 -29.27 -30.46
CA MET A 434 23.48 -30.61 -30.99
C MET A 434 22.27 -31.29 -31.65
N GLY A 435 21.05 -30.97 -31.19
CA GLY A 435 19.81 -31.49 -31.77
C GLY A 435 19.33 -30.79 -33.05
N LEU A 436 19.99 -29.70 -33.48
CA LEU A 436 19.60 -28.89 -34.64
C LEU A 436 20.53 -29.12 -35.84
N ASN A 437 19.96 -29.17 -37.04
CA ASN A 437 20.67 -29.41 -38.28
C ASN A 437 20.89 -28.10 -39.06
N ALA A 438 22.16 -27.68 -39.14
CA ALA A 438 22.60 -26.45 -39.82
C ALA A 438 22.28 -26.38 -41.33
N SER A 439 21.94 -27.52 -41.96
CA SER A 439 21.54 -27.60 -43.37
C SER A 439 20.07 -27.23 -43.64
N LYS A 440 19.21 -27.23 -42.61
CA LYS A 440 17.79 -26.86 -42.76
C LYS A 440 17.61 -25.35 -42.59
N LYS A 441 16.99 -24.71 -43.58
CA LYS A 441 16.76 -23.26 -43.62
C LYS A 441 15.89 -22.77 -42.44
N GLU A 442 14.96 -23.60 -41.99
CA GLU A 442 14.06 -23.32 -40.86
C GLU A 442 14.78 -23.33 -39.50
N GLU A 443 15.84 -24.12 -39.36
CA GLU A 443 16.58 -24.28 -38.10
C GLU A 443 17.74 -23.27 -37.96
N LYS A 444 18.19 -22.66 -39.07
CA LYS A 444 19.27 -21.64 -39.07
C LYS A 444 18.98 -20.42 -38.19
N ALA A 445 17.73 -19.94 -38.17
CA ALA A 445 17.35 -18.80 -37.33
C ALA A 445 17.46 -19.16 -35.84
N LYS A 446 17.07 -20.38 -35.47
CA LYS A 446 17.14 -20.90 -34.10
C LYS A 446 18.59 -21.14 -33.65
N ILE A 447 19.43 -21.66 -34.55
CA ILE A 447 20.88 -21.82 -34.30
C ILE A 447 21.55 -20.47 -34.06
N ASN A 448 21.22 -19.44 -34.86
CA ASN A 448 21.79 -18.10 -34.66
C ASN A 448 21.37 -17.46 -33.33
N ALA A 449 20.11 -17.67 -32.91
CA ALA A 449 19.64 -17.22 -31.61
C ALA A 449 20.37 -17.93 -30.46
N LEU A 450 20.43 -19.27 -30.50
CA LEU A 450 21.11 -20.07 -29.47
C LEU A 450 22.62 -19.80 -29.37
N ASN A 451 23.29 -19.52 -30.50
CA ASN A 451 24.70 -19.11 -30.47
C ASN A 451 24.90 -17.72 -29.86
N LYS A 452 23.94 -16.80 -30.05
CA LYS A 452 23.95 -15.50 -29.38
C LYS A 452 23.77 -15.65 -27.87
N ASP A 453 22.85 -16.52 -27.45
CA ASP A 453 22.60 -16.83 -26.04
C ASP A 453 23.79 -17.52 -25.39
N LYS A 454 24.38 -18.51 -26.07
CA LYS A 454 25.63 -19.18 -25.65
C LYS A 454 26.74 -18.17 -25.39
N LYS A 455 26.98 -17.26 -26.34
CA LYS A 455 28.02 -16.23 -26.19
C LYS A 455 27.75 -15.30 -25.00
N ALA A 456 26.49 -14.95 -24.76
CA ALA A 456 26.11 -14.14 -23.61
C ALA A 456 26.32 -14.88 -22.27
N LEU A 457 26.00 -16.18 -22.22
CA LEU A 457 26.20 -17.05 -21.06
C LEU A 457 27.69 -17.31 -20.78
N GLU A 458 28.51 -17.51 -21.82
CA GLU A 458 29.97 -17.66 -21.69
C GLU A 458 30.60 -16.41 -21.07
N ILE A 459 30.19 -15.22 -21.50
CA ILE A 459 30.63 -13.95 -20.90
C ILE A 459 30.22 -13.88 -19.42
N LYS A 460 28.99 -14.29 -19.08
CA LYS A 460 28.49 -14.33 -17.69
C LYS A 460 29.25 -15.35 -16.81
N SER A 461 29.66 -16.48 -17.35
CA SER A 461 30.43 -17.51 -16.63
C SER A 461 31.84 -17.05 -16.24
N HIS A 462 32.38 -16.04 -16.94
CA HIS A 462 33.75 -15.53 -16.79
C HIS A 462 33.80 -14.17 -16.06
N ILE A 463 32.72 -13.72 -15.43
CA ILE A 463 32.71 -12.46 -14.67
C ILE A 463 33.76 -12.56 -13.54
N PRO A 464 34.81 -11.71 -13.54
CA PRO A 464 35.87 -11.81 -12.55
C PRO A 464 35.34 -11.46 -11.16
N HIS A 465 35.88 -12.17 -10.16
CA HIS A 465 35.66 -11.94 -8.72
C HIS A 465 35.91 -10.47 -8.28
N PHE A 466 36.58 -9.66 -9.11
CA PHE A 466 36.87 -8.24 -8.86
C PHE A 466 35.71 -7.26 -9.10
N MET A 467 34.63 -7.65 -9.80
CA MET A 467 33.39 -6.85 -9.78
C MET A 467 32.61 -7.00 -8.46
N ILE A 468 33.09 -7.87 -7.57
CA ILE A 468 32.60 -8.17 -6.22
C ILE A 468 33.47 -7.42 -5.20
N LYS A 469 33.86 -6.17 -5.46
CA LYS A 469 34.23 -5.27 -4.35
C LYS A 469 32.95 -4.85 -3.66
N LEU A 470 32.44 -5.77 -2.85
CA LEU A 470 31.44 -5.52 -1.82
C LEU A 470 32.05 -4.53 -0.81
N PRO A 471 31.42 -3.38 -0.53
CA PRO A 471 31.67 -2.66 0.70
C PRO A 471 31.29 -3.49 1.93
#